data_AF-A0A7S1P6U7-F1
#
_entry.id   AF-A0A7S1P6U7-F1
#
_cell.length_a   1.000
_cell.length_b   1.000
_cell.length_c   1.000
_cell.angle_alpha   90.00
_cell.angle_beta   90.00
_cell.angle_gamma   90.00
#
_symmetry.space_group_name_H-M   'P 1'
#
loop_
_entity.id
_entity.type
_entity.pdbx_description
1 polymer ?
#
loop_
_entity_poly.entity_id
_entity_poly.type
_entity_poly.pdbx_seq_one_letter_code
_entity_poly.pdbx_strand_id
1 'polypeptide(L)'
;PSKICGLPFFSGLFVVRSCGFPASSLLRERTIISMLSIVKNRVVTDVSKQTVEIRKMELDWYVTNFGTLATQATVVAGFSFGQLTISIPENVSLPAEMIYIILTSMAMALELYVTTVCTFATIWAPGIALRGPSGFRSVAKAIDVLRRQQNTLLTCFMAGGGGFFF
;
A
#
# COMPACT_ATOMS: atom_id res chain seq x y z
N PRO A 1 50.54 41.36 11.87
CA PRO A 1 50.77 40.04 11.24
C PRO A 1 49.53 39.57 10.44
N SER A 2 49.40 39.88 9.14
CA SER A 2 49.93 39.11 7.99
C SER A 2 49.46 37.64 8.04
N LYS A 3 48.74 37.02 7.09
CA LYS A 3 48.75 37.01 5.61
C LYS A 3 47.44 36.30 5.13
N ILE A 4 46.65 36.73 4.14
CA ILE A 4 46.77 36.80 2.64
C ILE A 4 46.09 35.63 1.88
N CYS A 5 45.20 36.04 0.95
CA CYS A 5 44.80 35.49 -0.37
C CYS A 5 43.78 34.36 -0.57
N GLY A 6 42.82 34.66 -1.46
CA GLY A 6 42.01 33.74 -2.26
C GLY A 6 40.88 34.42 -3.07
N LEU A 7 41.23 35.22 -4.09
CA LEU A 7 40.37 35.71 -5.21
C LEU A 7 39.94 34.54 -6.15
N PRO A 8 39.13 34.69 -7.25
CA PRO A 8 38.49 35.88 -7.85
C PRO A 8 37.00 35.72 -8.34
N PHE A 9 36.32 36.86 -8.53
CA PHE A 9 35.63 37.29 -9.78
C PHE A 9 34.70 36.31 -10.54
N PHE A 10 33.38 36.52 -10.43
CA PHE A 10 32.52 36.54 -11.62
C PHE A 10 31.39 37.58 -11.46
N SER A 11 31.38 38.49 -12.42
CA SER A 11 30.50 39.66 -12.54
C SER A 11 29.02 39.31 -12.53
N GLY A 12 28.28 39.98 -11.65
CA GLY A 12 26.82 40.07 -11.65
C GLY A 12 26.43 41.36 -10.96
N LEU A 13 26.62 42.46 -11.70
CA LEU A 13 26.44 43.84 -11.28
C LEU A 13 25.01 44.07 -10.74
N PHE A 14 24.84 44.07 -9.43
CA PHE A 14 23.75 44.78 -8.77
C PHE A 14 24.37 45.76 -7.77
N VAL A 15 24.96 46.82 -8.33
CA VAL A 15 25.31 48.03 -7.57
C VAL A 15 23.99 48.68 -7.17
N VAL A 16 23.46 48.26 -6.02
CA VAL A 16 22.43 49.03 -5.31
C VAL A 16 23.13 50.30 -4.83
N ARG A 17 22.97 51.34 -5.65
CA ARG A 17 23.30 52.73 -5.36
C ARG A 17 22.78 53.06 -3.95
N SER A 18 23.71 53.40 -3.05
CA SER A 18 23.41 53.93 -1.70
C SER A 18 22.68 55.27 -1.81
N CYS A 19 21.37 55.22 -2.07
CA CYS A 19 20.45 56.26 -1.63
C CYS A 19 20.05 55.88 -0.21
N GLY A 20 20.21 56.80 0.74
CA GLY A 20 19.83 56.61 2.14
C GLY A 20 18.38 56.12 2.24
N PHE A 21 18.22 54.81 2.42
CA PHE A 21 16.93 54.15 2.60
C PHE A 21 16.82 53.81 4.10
N PRO A 22 15.75 54.24 4.79
CA PRO A 22 15.66 54.10 6.24
C PRO A 22 15.75 52.62 6.62
N ALA A 23 16.59 52.27 7.61
CA ALA A 23 16.85 50.88 8.03
C ALA A 23 15.59 50.03 8.26
N SER A 24 14.44 50.66 8.55
CA SER A 24 13.11 50.06 8.69
C SER A 24 12.58 49.38 7.40
N SER A 25 13.01 49.83 6.23
CA SER A 25 12.53 49.32 4.93
C SER A 25 13.31 48.09 4.45
N LEU A 26 14.63 48.04 4.67
CA LEU A 26 15.46 46.85 4.43
C LEU A 26 15.12 45.70 5.40
N LEU A 27 14.75 46.02 6.64
CA LEU A 27 14.25 45.03 7.59
C LEU A 27 12.93 44.42 7.11
N ARG A 28 12.01 45.25 6.60
CA ARG A 28 10.72 44.81 6.05
C ARG A 28 10.86 43.87 4.85
N GLU A 29 11.79 44.17 3.93
CA GLU A 29 12.04 43.33 2.75
C GLU A 29 12.61 41.95 3.14
N ARG A 30 13.56 41.91 4.09
CA ARG A 30 14.04 40.63 4.65
C ARG A 30 12.93 39.85 5.35
N THR A 31 12.02 40.54 6.07
CA THR A 31 10.91 39.85 6.75
C THR A 31 9.94 39.21 5.74
N ILE A 32 9.67 39.88 4.61
CA ILE A 32 8.80 39.37 3.55
C ILE A 32 9.40 38.13 2.89
N ILE A 33 10.70 38.15 2.58
CA ILE A 33 11.40 37.00 1.99
C ILE A 33 11.40 35.80 2.95
N SER A 34 11.68 36.04 4.24
CA SER A 34 11.59 34.99 5.28
C SER A 34 10.17 34.43 5.41
N MET A 35 9.14 35.28 5.44
CA MET A 35 7.74 34.83 5.53
C MET A 35 7.30 34.01 4.30
N LEU A 36 7.69 34.40 3.09
CA LEU A 36 7.37 33.63 1.87
C LEU A 36 8.05 32.26 1.88
N SER A 37 9.31 32.18 2.31
CA SER A 37 10.02 30.90 2.42
C SER A 37 9.36 29.95 3.43
N ILE A 38 8.83 30.48 4.53
CA ILE A 38 8.09 29.71 5.53
C ILE A 38 6.78 29.20 4.94
N VAL A 39 6.02 30.04 4.23
CA VAL A 39 4.76 29.63 3.57
C VAL A 39 5.03 28.56 2.52
N LYS A 40 6.07 28.72 1.69
CA LYS A 40 6.51 27.70 0.73
C LYS A 40 6.81 26.37 1.42
N ASN A 41 7.61 26.40 2.49
CA ASN A 41 7.99 25.20 3.22
C ASN A 41 6.77 24.54 3.89
N ARG A 42 5.80 25.32 4.39
CA ARG A 42 4.54 24.80 4.91
C ARG A 42 3.76 24.05 3.83
N VAL A 43 3.53 24.67 2.67
CA VAL A 43 2.78 24.03 1.58
C VAL A 43 3.48 22.76 1.09
N VAL A 44 4.81 22.78 0.91
CA VAL A 44 5.57 21.59 0.51
C VAL A 44 5.47 20.48 1.56
N THR A 45 5.54 20.84 2.84
CA THR A 45 5.40 19.89 3.95
C THR A 45 4.00 19.30 4.00
N ASP A 46 2.97 20.13 3.83
CA ASP A 46 1.57 19.71 3.90
C ASP A 46 1.20 18.78 2.74
N VAL A 47 1.66 19.07 1.51
CA VAL A 47 1.51 18.16 0.36
C VAL A 47 2.22 16.83 0.61
N SER A 48 3.42 16.88 1.21
CA SER A 48 4.18 15.66 1.55
C SER A 48 3.44 14.81 2.58
N LYS A 49 2.83 15.45 3.60
CA LYS A 49 2.01 14.76 4.62
C LYS A 49 0.77 14.13 4.01
N GLN A 50 0.01 14.88 3.22
CA GLN A 50 -1.20 14.37 2.55
C GLN A 50 -0.89 13.17 1.67
N THR A 51 0.25 13.20 0.96
CA THR A 51 0.67 12.08 0.12
C THR A 51 0.92 10.81 0.94
N VAL A 52 1.56 10.94 2.11
CA VAL A 52 1.79 9.81 3.03
C VAL A 52 0.47 9.28 3.59
N GLU A 53 -0.43 10.18 3.98
CA GLU A 53 -1.73 9.83 4.52
C GLU A 53 -2.58 9.05 3.51
N ILE A 54 -2.62 9.48 2.25
CA ILE A 54 -3.33 8.77 1.18
C ILE A 54 -2.80 7.34 1.01
N ARG A 55 -1.47 7.15 1.02
CA ARG A 55 -0.87 5.81 0.90
C ARG A 55 -1.18 4.93 2.09
N LYS A 56 -1.25 5.51 3.29
CA LYS A 56 -1.67 4.77 4.49
C LYS A 56 -3.13 4.33 4.39
N MET A 57 -4.02 5.22 3.94
CA MET A 57 -5.43 4.89 3.71
C MET A 57 -5.59 3.81 2.63
N GLU A 58 -4.83 3.88 1.54
CA GLU A 58 -4.84 2.86 0.49
C GLU A 58 -4.40 1.49 1.03
N LEU A 59 -3.32 1.44 1.80
CA LEU A 59 -2.85 0.21 2.45
C LEU A 59 -3.92 -0.39 3.37
N ASP A 60 -4.53 0.43 4.22
CA ASP A 60 -5.56 0.01 5.17
C ASP A 60 -6.82 -0.53 4.48
N TRP A 61 -7.18 0.08 3.34
CA TRP A 61 -8.24 -0.42 2.47
C TRP A 61 -7.93 -1.82 1.94
N TYR A 62 -6.71 -2.08 1.44
CA TYR A 62 -6.33 -3.43 0.99
C TYR A 62 -6.33 -4.45 2.13
N VAL A 63 -5.82 -4.08 3.31
CA VAL A 63 -5.78 -4.97 4.48
C VAL A 63 -7.20 -5.35 4.91
N THR A 64 -8.11 -4.37 4.95
CA THR A 64 -9.51 -4.62 5.28
C THR A 64 -10.18 -5.52 4.24
N ASN A 65 -9.96 -5.26 2.95
CA ASN A 65 -10.53 -6.04 1.87
C ASN A 65 -10.03 -7.50 1.85
N PHE A 66 -8.72 -7.72 2.05
CA PHE A 66 -8.18 -9.08 2.18
C PHE A 66 -8.65 -9.77 3.46
N GLY A 67 -8.86 -9.03 4.55
CA GLY A 67 -9.48 -9.55 5.76
C GLY A 67 -10.90 -10.05 5.51
N THR A 68 -11.73 -9.27 4.82
CA THR A 68 -13.09 -9.68 4.44
C THR A 68 -13.11 -10.85 3.45
N LEU A 69 -12.16 -10.89 2.52
CA LEU A 69 -12.05 -12.00 1.57
C LEU A 69 -11.63 -13.29 2.29
N ALA A 70 -10.69 -13.21 3.23
CA ALA A 70 -10.24 -14.37 4.01
C ALA A 70 -11.36 -14.97 4.86
N THR A 71 -12.19 -14.13 5.50
CA THR A 71 -13.32 -14.63 6.31
C THR A 71 -14.36 -15.33 5.45
N GLN A 72 -14.70 -14.77 4.29
CA GLN A 72 -15.62 -15.41 3.34
C GLN A 72 -15.06 -16.73 2.80
N ALA A 73 -13.81 -16.75 2.36
CA ALA A 73 -13.13 -17.95 1.87
C ALA A 73 -13.07 -19.06 2.93
N THR A 74 -12.82 -18.70 4.19
CA THR A 74 -12.81 -19.66 5.32
C THR A 74 -14.19 -20.31 5.51
N VAL A 75 -15.27 -19.55 5.39
CA VAL A 75 -16.64 -20.08 5.51
C VAL A 75 -16.94 -21.04 4.37
N VAL A 76 -16.60 -20.69 3.13
CA VAL A 76 -16.79 -21.57 1.96
C VAL A 76 -15.97 -22.85 2.13
N ALA A 77 -14.70 -22.76 2.52
CA ALA A 77 -13.85 -23.92 2.79
C ALA A 77 -14.44 -24.85 3.86
N GLY A 78 -15.04 -24.28 4.91
CA GLY A 78 -15.72 -25.04 5.97
C GLY A 78 -16.94 -25.80 5.46
N PHE A 79 -17.75 -25.18 4.59
CA PHE A 79 -18.89 -25.86 3.97
C PHE A 79 -18.45 -26.94 2.97
N SER A 80 -17.42 -26.71 2.16
CA SER A 80 -16.84 -27.74 1.28
C SER A 80 -16.32 -28.95 2.06
N PHE A 81 -15.67 -28.71 3.20
CA PHE A 81 -15.26 -29.79 4.09
C PHE A 81 -16.46 -30.56 4.65
N GLY A 82 -17.54 -29.86 5.04
CA GLY A 82 -18.79 -30.48 5.46
C GLY A 82 -19.38 -31.42 4.40
N GLN A 83 -19.44 -30.96 3.15
CA GLN A 83 -19.89 -31.76 2.00
C GLN A 83 -19.05 -33.03 1.77
N LEU A 84 -17.74 -32.97 2.02
CA LEU A 84 -16.84 -34.10 1.88
C LEU A 84 -17.05 -35.17 2.97
N THR A 85 -17.58 -34.79 4.14
CA THR A 85 -17.82 -35.72 5.27
C THR A 85 -19.15 -36.46 5.20
N ILE A 86 -20.03 -36.12 4.26
CA ILE A 86 -21.33 -36.79 4.09
C ILE A 86 -21.11 -38.14 3.41
N SER A 87 -21.68 -39.20 3.98
CA SER A 87 -21.65 -40.56 3.41
C SER A 87 -22.39 -40.61 2.07
N ILE A 88 -21.72 -41.08 1.02
CA ILE A 88 -22.29 -41.22 -0.32
C ILE A 88 -23.23 -42.44 -0.36
N PRO A 89 -24.47 -42.29 -0.85
CA PRO A 89 -25.39 -43.42 -0.98
C PRO A 89 -24.91 -44.41 -2.06
N GLU A 90 -25.04 -45.72 -1.80
CA GLU A 90 -24.53 -46.81 -2.66
C GLU A 90 -25.15 -46.90 -4.08
N ASN A 91 -26.11 -46.04 -4.43
CA ASN A 91 -26.85 -46.06 -5.70
C ASN A 91 -26.29 -45.09 -6.77
N VAL A 92 -25.07 -44.58 -6.62
CA VAL A 92 -24.47 -43.60 -7.54
C VAL A 92 -23.46 -44.24 -8.48
N SER A 93 -23.43 -43.80 -9.74
CA SER A 93 -22.39 -44.21 -10.69
C SER A 93 -21.01 -43.74 -10.24
N LEU A 94 -20.03 -44.66 -10.16
CA LEU A 94 -18.62 -44.38 -9.84
C LEU A 94 -18.01 -43.10 -10.46
N PRO A 95 -18.24 -42.75 -11.75
CA PRO A 95 -17.69 -41.51 -12.30
C PRO A 95 -18.23 -40.24 -11.65
N ALA A 96 -19.50 -40.21 -11.26
CA ALA A 96 -20.11 -39.06 -10.60
C ALA A 96 -19.55 -38.85 -9.19
N GLU A 97 -19.32 -39.95 -8.46
CA GLU A 97 -18.69 -39.93 -7.14
C GLU A 97 -17.26 -39.35 -7.21
N MET A 98 -16.46 -39.84 -8.16
CA MET A 98 -15.09 -39.35 -8.36
C MET A 98 -15.05 -37.87 -8.72
N ILE A 99 -15.91 -37.41 -9.63
CA ILE A 99 -15.98 -36.00 -10.03
C ILE A 99 -16.37 -35.13 -8.83
N TYR A 100 -17.38 -35.54 -8.04
CA TYR A 100 -17.82 -34.82 -6.85
C TYR A 100 -16.69 -34.66 -5.82
N ILE A 101 -15.96 -35.74 -5.52
CA ILE A 101 -14.85 -35.71 -4.55
C ILE A 101 -13.71 -34.83 -5.06
N ILE A 102 -13.34 -34.93 -6.35
CA ILE A 102 -12.27 -34.12 -6.94
C ILE A 102 -12.65 -32.63 -6.95
N LEU A 103 -13.87 -32.31 -7.37
CA LEU A 103 -14.36 -30.93 -7.45
C LEU A 103 -14.44 -30.29 -6.06
N THR A 104 -15.02 -31.00 -5.09
CA THR A 104 -15.16 -30.53 -3.70
C THR A 104 -13.80 -30.36 -3.01
N SER A 105 -12.87 -31.29 -3.21
CA SER A 105 -11.51 -31.20 -2.65
C SER A 105 -10.68 -30.09 -3.30
N MET A 106 -10.80 -29.88 -4.61
CA MET A 106 -10.18 -28.73 -5.30
C MET A 106 -10.76 -27.41 -4.81
N ALA A 107 -12.09 -27.30 -4.66
CA ALA A 107 -12.73 -26.11 -4.14
C ALA A 107 -12.21 -25.77 -2.74
N MET A 108 -12.16 -26.76 -1.84
CA MET A 108 -11.60 -26.61 -0.50
C MET A 108 -10.12 -26.15 -0.53
N ALA A 109 -9.30 -26.77 -1.39
CA ALA A 109 -7.88 -26.42 -1.50
C ALA A 109 -7.65 -24.99 -1.99
N LEU A 110 -8.43 -24.53 -2.97
CA LEU A 110 -8.36 -23.17 -3.50
C LEU A 110 -8.78 -22.13 -2.46
N GLU A 111 -9.86 -22.37 -1.71
CA GLU A 111 -10.33 -21.45 -0.68
C GLU A 111 -9.36 -21.35 0.53
N LEU A 112 -8.73 -22.47 0.90
CA LEU A 112 -7.68 -22.47 1.91
C LEU A 112 -6.41 -21.74 1.42
N TYR A 113 -6.06 -21.90 0.14
CA TYR A 113 -4.96 -21.13 -0.46
C TYR A 113 -5.24 -19.62 -0.42
N VAL A 114 -6.43 -19.18 -0.82
CA VAL A 114 -6.84 -17.77 -0.74
C VAL A 114 -6.76 -17.25 0.69
N THR A 115 -7.30 -18.01 1.65
CA THR A 115 -7.31 -17.65 3.07
C THR A 115 -5.89 -17.47 3.62
N THR A 116 -5.01 -18.43 3.36
CA THR A 116 -3.62 -18.37 3.86
C THR A 116 -2.87 -17.18 3.27
N VAL A 117 -2.95 -16.96 1.96
CA VAL A 117 -2.28 -15.83 1.30
C VAL A 117 -2.85 -14.49 1.78
N CYS A 118 -4.16 -14.36 1.93
CA CYS A 118 -4.78 -13.15 2.47
C CYS A 118 -4.30 -12.87 3.91
N THR A 119 -4.23 -13.91 4.75
CA THR A 119 -3.76 -13.77 6.14
C THR A 119 -2.29 -13.35 6.21
N PHE A 120 -1.43 -13.91 5.35
CA PHE A 120 -0.06 -13.43 5.23
C PHE A 120 0.00 -11.99 4.72
N ALA A 121 -0.82 -11.62 3.73
CA ALA A 121 -0.86 -10.26 3.20
C ALA A 121 -1.27 -9.24 4.27
N THR A 122 -2.28 -9.52 5.09
CA THR A 122 -2.75 -8.61 6.15
C THR A 122 -1.75 -8.45 7.30
N ILE A 123 -0.90 -9.45 7.55
CA ILE A 123 0.15 -9.37 8.59
C ILE A 123 1.41 -8.66 8.05
N TRP A 124 1.87 -9.07 6.87
CA TRP A 124 3.16 -8.62 6.33
C TRP A 124 3.10 -7.24 5.70
N ALA A 125 1.99 -6.86 5.06
CA ALA A 125 1.84 -5.54 4.43
C ALA A 125 2.01 -4.37 5.43
N PRO A 126 1.30 -4.32 6.57
CA PRO A 126 1.53 -3.28 7.58
C PRO A 126 2.91 -3.41 8.24
N GLY A 127 3.43 -4.64 8.38
CA GLY A 127 4.78 -4.87 8.90
C GLY A 127 5.87 -4.20 8.06
N ILE A 128 5.78 -4.32 6.73
CA ILE A 128 6.71 -3.68 5.78
C ILE A 128 6.50 -2.17 5.72
N ALA A 129 5.27 -1.68 5.95
CA ALA A 129 4.97 -0.26 6.02
C ALA A 129 5.58 0.42 7.27
N LEU A 130 5.61 -0.28 8.41
CA LEU A 130 6.12 0.26 9.68
C LEU A 130 7.63 0.05 9.88
N ARG A 131 8.21 -1.05 9.35
CA ARG A 131 9.61 -1.43 9.59
C ARG A 131 10.53 -1.24 8.38
N GLY A 132 10.02 -0.69 7.29
CA GLY A 132 10.78 -0.53 6.05
C GLY A 132 11.96 0.45 6.19
N PRO A 133 13.19 0.07 5.76
CA PRO A 133 14.38 0.93 5.85
C PRO A 133 14.28 2.22 5.02
N SER A 134 13.28 2.31 4.13
CA SER A 134 13.03 3.45 3.24
C SER A 134 11.65 4.09 3.44
N GLY A 135 10.99 3.86 4.59
CA GLY A 135 9.74 4.49 5.00
C GLY A 135 8.70 4.57 3.87
N PHE A 136 8.56 5.77 3.29
CA PHE A 136 7.63 6.07 2.20
C PHE A 136 7.74 5.14 0.98
N ARG A 137 8.96 4.79 0.54
CA ARG A 137 9.16 3.91 -0.63
C ARG A 137 8.75 2.46 -0.34
N SER A 138 8.83 2.05 0.92
CA SER A 138 8.42 0.72 1.39
C SER A 138 6.90 0.55 1.32
N VAL A 139 6.14 1.58 1.72
CA VAL A 139 4.67 1.58 1.67
C VAL A 139 4.17 1.45 0.24
N ALA A 140 4.72 2.25 -0.69
CA ALA A 140 4.34 2.17 -2.10
C ALA A 140 4.58 0.77 -2.69
N LYS A 141 5.74 0.17 -2.37
CA LYS A 141 6.07 -1.20 -2.82
C LYS A 141 5.11 -2.25 -2.25
N ALA A 142 4.71 -2.12 -0.98
CA ALA A 142 3.75 -3.03 -0.36
C ALA A 142 2.38 -2.96 -1.07
N ILE A 143 1.89 -1.75 -1.36
CA ILE A 143 0.64 -1.53 -2.10
C ILE A 143 0.71 -2.13 -3.51
N ASP A 144 1.83 -1.95 -4.23
CA ASP A 144 2.00 -2.51 -5.58
C ASP A 144 1.93 -4.05 -5.58
N VAL A 145 2.49 -4.69 -4.56
CA VAL A 145 2.42 -6.15 -4.41
C VAL A 145 0.98 -6.60 -4.10
N LEU A 146 0.31 -5.91 -3.16
CA LEU A 146 -1.09 -6.20 -2.80
C LEU A 146 -2.02 -6.07 -4.02
N ARG A 147 -1.87 -4.99 -4.80
CA ARG A 147 -2.65 -4.75 -6.02
C ARG A 147 -2.45 -5.85 -7.05
N ARG A 148 -1.21 -6.32 -7.25
CA ARG A 148 -0.92 -7.42 -8.20
C ARG A 148 -1.53 -8.74 -7.74
N GLN A 149 -1.49 -9.02 -6.43
CA GLN A 149 -2.03 -10.27 -5.88
C GLN A 149 -3.56 -10.29 -5.85
N GLN A 150 -4.21 -9.13 -5.75
CA GLN A 150 -5.68 -9.04 -5.66
C GLN A 150 -6.39 -9.76 -6.81
N ASN A 151 -5.95 -9.57 -8.06
CA ASN A 151 -6.60 -10.22 -9.20
C ASN A 151 -6.46 -11.75 -9.16
N THR A 152 -5.29 -12.25 -8.76
CA THR A 152 -5.05 -13.69 -8.60
C THR A 152 -5.95 -14.26 -7.50
N LEU A 153 -6.01 -13.60 -6.34
CA LEU A 153 -6.82 -14.05 -5.21
C LEU A 153 -8.31 -14.04 -5.51
N LEU A 154 -8.81 -12.98 -6.16
CA LEU A 154 -10.19 -12.91 -6.61
C LEU A 154 -10.51 -14.01 -7.63
N THR A 155 -9.59 -14.31 -8.56
CA THR A 155 -9.79 -15.38 -9.54
C THR A 155 -9.83 -16.75 -8.86
N CYS A 156 -8.94 -17.02 -7.91
CA CYS A 156 -8.93 -18.26 -7.14
C CYS A 156 -10.20 -18.41 -6.28
N PHE A 157 -10.66 -17.34 -5.64
CA PHE A 157 -11.91 -17.32 -4.86
C PHE A 157 -13.14 -17.58 -5.73
N MET A 158 -13.23 -16.95 -6.91
CA MET A 158 -14.34 -17.19 -7.82
C MET A 158 -14.32 -18.61 -8.41
N ALA A 159 -13.12 -19.16 -8.66
CA ALA A 159 -12.96 -20.54 -9.13
C ALA A 159 -13.30 -21.58 -8.04
N GLY A 160 -12.85 -21.35 -6.81
CA GLY A 160 -13.16 -22.21 -5.65
C GLY A 160 -14.64 -22.20 -5.31
N GLY A 161 -15.22 -21.01 -5.15
CA GLY A 161 -16.66 -20.82 -4.96
C GLY A 161 -17.49 -21.42 -6.10
N GLY A 162 -17.08 -21.24 -7.35
CA GLY A 162 -17.75 -21.86 -8.51
C GLY A 162 -17.74 -23.39 -8.46
N GLY A 163 -16.63 -24.00 -8.03
CA GLY A 163 -16.50 -25.45 -7.84
C GLY A 163 -17.26 -26.00 -6.63
N PHE A 164 -17.60 -25.17 -5.64
CA PHE A 164 -18.44 -25.58 -4.50
C PHE A 164 -19.94 -25.63 -4.85
N PHE A 165 -20.39 -24.75 -5.76
CA PHE A 165 -21.79 -24.64 -6.14
C PHE A 165 -22.25 -25.66 -7.19
N PHE A 166 -21.32 -26.37 -7.84
CA PHE A 166 -21.58 -27.32 -8.91
C PHE A 166 -21.48 -28.76 -8.40
#